data_AF-A0A821BUT3-F1
#
_entry.id   AF-A0A821BUT3-F1
#
_cell.length_a   1.000
_cell.length_b   1.000
_cell.length_c   1.000
_cell.angle_alpha   90.00
_cell.angle_beta   90.00
_cell.angle_gamma   90.00
#
_symmetry.space_group_name_H-M   'P 1'
#
loop_
_entity.id
_entity.type
_entity.pdbx_description
1 polymer ?
#
loop_
_entity_poly.entity_id
_entity_poly.type
_entity_poly.pdbx_seq_one_letter_code
_entity_poly.pdbx_strand_id
1 'polypeptide(L)'
;YLTYFIKAYTLTNFFYKVLNRNLALYILEYFDETKTFSSNYRLVNCLVHIVTLLIYNPNLPQYQYQGICYRGMRITQNDFNQYQLNQHVLNRTFLSTSTDRQVAAMFAGEGQQSQMRYTPNNHCALQYSCLCQYLIKQNSTAMDIQSISTRPDEKEILIIPFSVFKVMKIKRNYLDDSTASISIEIELEECEDVIDDKKESESKPTSRSSSLSSSDNDIKEINNYVKFKQRKYLLYGIVGILTLVALLALTFIFIFTFVVKKSSPKNTINNTTTASETNDIFDYYLPPSCPNILNQSNWNSRPYLFRENLTTFPVTHIVIRQLGDSEPILNQQDCIRNIKDLQDFQMDKLGWADIGFNFLICNYNDDQQQIYRGRGWINRGAHCRGHNYNSLGKNEFCF
;
A
#
# COMPACT_ATOMS: atom_id res chain seq x y z
N TYR A 1 5.02 13.06 11.57
CA TYR A 1 4.88 11.86 10.70
C TYR A 1 3.51 11.83 10.03
N LEU A 2 2.39 11.90 10.79
CA LEU A 2 1.03 11.90 10.26
C LEU A 2 0.82 12.85 9.06
N THR A 3 1.15 14.14 9.18
CA THR A 3 0.99 15.11 8.07
C THR A 3 1.73 14.71 6.80
N TYR A 4 2.96 14.18 6.91
CA TYR A 4 3.71 13.72 5.74
C TYR A 4 3.13 12.46 5.13
N PHE A 5 2.65 11.54 5.98
CA PHE A 5 1.94 10.36 5.51
C PHE A 5 0.67 10.74 4.75
N ILE A 6 -0.16 11.62 5.30
CA ILE A 6 -1.40 12.07 4.66
C ILE A 6 -1.11 12.82 3.36
N LYS A 7 -0.09 13.67 3.32
CA LYS A 7 0.35 14.29 2.05
C LYS A 7 0.79 13.23 1.05
N ALA A 8 1.59 12.24 1.45
CA ALA A 8 1.99 11.15 0.56
C ALA A 8 0.80 10.32 0.07
N TYR A 9 -0.19 10.10 0.93
CA TYR A 9 -1.42 9.35 0.65
C TYR A 9 -2.36 10.07 -0.32
N THR A 10 -2.48 11.39 -0.20
CA THR A 10 -3.40 12.21 -1.01
C THR A 10 -2.78 12.80 -2.27
N LEU A 11 -1.46 12.62 -2.44
CA LEU A 11 -0.77 12.98 -3.68
C LEU A 11 -1.24 12.08 -4.83
N THR A 12 -1.20 12.60 -6.06
CA THR A 12 -1.56 11.88 -7.30
C THR A 12 -0.54 10.82 -7.71
N ASN A 13 0.21 10.25 -6.77
CA ASN A 13 1.18 9.19 -7.00
C ASN A 13 0.58 7.81 -6.65
N PHE A 14 1.36 6.74 -6.83
CA PHE A 14 0.90 5.36 -6.60
C PHE A 14 0.93 4.91 -5.14
N PHE A 15 1.37 5.76 -4.20
CA PHE A 15 1.59 5.36 -2.82
C PHE A 15 0.32 4.78 -2.18
N TYR A 16 -0.82 5.47 -2.27
CA TYR A 16 -2.07 4.98 -1.69
C TYR A 16 -2.53 3.67 -2.34
N LYS A 17 -2.38 3.53 -3.66
CA LYS A 17 -2.75 2.31 -4.40
C LYS A 17 -1.90 1.12 -3.95
N VAL A 18 -0.57 1.28 -3.90
CA VAL A 18 0.37 0.24 -3.49
C VAL A 18 0.17 -0.12 -2.02
N LEU A 19 0.01 0.87 -1.15
CA LEU A 19 -0.23 0.65 0.27
C LEU A 19 -1.53 -0.14 0.49
N ASN A 20 -2.64 0.33 -0.08
CA ASN A 20 -3.95 -0.30 0.11
C ASN A 20 -4.01 -1.70 -0.52
N ARG A 21 -3.38 -1.93 -1.69
CA ARG A 21 -3.28 -3.26 -2.30
C ARG A 21 -2.57 -4.25 -1.37
N ASN A 22 -1.41 -3.87 -0.83
CA ASN A 22 -0.64 -4.74 0.06
C ASN A 22 -1.36 -4.95 1.40
N LEU A 23 -2.01 -3.92 1.95
CA LEU A 23 -2.85 -4.06 3.14
C LEU A 23 -3.98 -5.07 2.91
N ALA A 24 -4.73 -4.93 1.81
CA ALA A 24 -5.86 -5.81 1.50
C ALA A 24 -5.45 -7.30 1.40
N LEU A 25 -4.30 -7.57 0.79
CA LEU A 25 -3.78 -8.92 0.57
C LEU A 25 -3.20 -9.54 1.84
N TYR A 26 -2.40 -8.79 2.60
CA TYR A 26 -1.50 -9.39 3.58
C TYR A 26 -1.76 -9.01 5.03
N ILE A 27 -2.57 -7.99 5.33
CA ILE A 27 -2.66 -7.47 6.71
C ILE A 27 -3.21 -8.49 7.70
N LEU A 28 -4.11 -9.38 7.26
CA LEU A 28 -4.66 -10.43 8.12
C LEU A 28 -3.68 -11.56 8.39
N GLU A 29 -2.67 -11.75 7.54
CA GLU A 29 -1.63 -12.78 7.78
C GLU A 29 -0.83 -12.52 9.05
N TYR A 30 -0.81 -11.28 9.54
CA TYR A 30 -0.19 -10.95 10.82
C TYR A 30 -0.85 -11.64 12.02
N PHE A 31 -2.15 -11.89 11.93
CA PHE A 31 -2.95 -12.46 13.03
C PHE A 31 -3.05 -13.99 12.95
N ASP A 32 -2.62 -14.60 11.85
CA ASP A 32 -2.68 -16.04 11.64
C ASP A 32 -1.45 -16.74 12.28
N GLU A 33 -1.63 -17.41 13.41
CA GLU A 33 -0.56 -18.15 14.10
C GLU A 33 -0.12 -19.42 13.38
N THR A 34 -0.96 -19.94 12.47
CA THR A 34 -0.73 -21.22 11.82
C THR A 34 0.19 -21.10 10.60
N LYS A 35 0.31 -19.89 10.06
CA LYS A 35 1.25 -19.57 8.99
C LYS A 35 2.66 -19.39 9.55
N THR A 36 3.49 -20.42 9.37
CA THR A 36 4.95 -20.29 9.51
C THR A 36 5.43 -19.19 8.56
N PHE A 37 6.19 -18.24 9.11
CA PHE A 37 6.52 -16.96 8.49
C PHE A 37 6.75 -17.04 6.97
N SER A 38 5.75 -16.55 6.24
CA SER A 38 5.72 -16.40 4.79
C SER A 38 6.94 -15.59 4.30
N SER A 39 7.33 -15.79 3.03
CA SER A 39 8.34 -14.98 2.33
C SER A 39 8.08 -13.46 2.41
N ASN A 40 6.85 -13.06 2.74
CA ASN A 40 6.42 -11.67 2.90
C ASN A 40 6.43 -11.16 4.35
N TYR A 41 6.95 -11.92 5.33
CA TYR A 41 6.91 -11.53 6.74
C TYR A 41 7.41 -10.10 7.03
N ARG A 42 8.50 -9.69 6.37
CA ARG A 42 9.03 -8.31 6.49
C ARG A 42 8.01 -7.27 6.01
N LEU A 43 7.36 -7.52 4.89
CA LEU A 43 6.32 -6.64 4.34
C LEU A 43 5.12 -6.56 5.28
N VAL A 44 4.61 -7.70 5.76
CA VAL A 44 3.48 -7.75 6.71
C VAL A 44 3.77 -6.93 7.96
N ASN A 45 4.95 -7.12 8.56
CA ASN A 45 5.35 -6.32 9.71
C ASN A 45 5.41 -4.82 9.39
N CYS A 46 6.01 -4.43 8.26
CA CYS A 46 6.05 -3.03 7.86
C CYS A 46 4.64 -2.42 7.73
N LEU A 47 3.71 -3.14 7.10
CA LEU A 47 2.32 -2.70 6.95
C LEU A 47 1.64 -2.49 8.31
N VAL A 48 1.78 -3.46 9.22
CA VAL A 48 1.23 -3.36 10.57
C VAL A 48 1.84 -2.17 11.33
N HIS A 49 3.15 -1.97 11.24
CA HIS A 49 3.80 -0.83 11.87
C HIS A 49 3.28 0.50 11.33
N ILE A 50 3.07 0.63 10.01
CA ILE A 50 2.47 1.85 9.43
C ILE A 50 1.09 2.10 10.02
N VAL A 51 0.24 1.07 10.07
CA VAL A 51 -1.11 1.18 10.63
C VAL A 51 -1.07 1.53 12.12
N THR A 52 -0.24 0.86 12.91
CA THR A 52 -0.07 1.12 14.35
C THR A 52 0.43 2.55 14.61
N LEU A 53 1.43 3.04 13.86
CA LEU A 53 1.97 4.39 14.03
C LEU A 53 0.95 5.49 13.72
N LEU A 54 -0.05 5.19 12.88
CA LEU A 54 -1.13 6.12 12.57
C LEU A 54 -2.24 6.07 13.62
N ILE A 55 -2.69 4.88 14.02
CA ILE A 55 -3.74 4.71 15.04
C ILE A 55 -3.31 5.30 16.39
N TYR A 56 -2.04 5.17 16.76
CA TYR A 56 -1.50 5.70 18.02
C TYR A 56 -0.84 7.07 17.87
N ASN A 57 -1.14 7.81 16.80
CA ASN A 57 -0.54 9.12 16.62
C ASN A 57 -1.10 10.13 17.65
N PRO A 58 -0.27 10.85 18.42
CA PRO A 58 -0.75 11.82 19.42
C PRO A 58 -1.53 12.98 18.81
N ASN A 59 -1.33 13.24 17.52
CA ASN A 59 -2.02 14.29 16.77
C ASN A 59 -3.34 13.82 16.16
N LEU A 60 -3.72 12.53 16.30
CA LEU A 60 -4.95 11.97 15.77
C LEU A 60 -6.23 12.62 16.33
N PRO A 61 -6.32 12.97 17.63
CA PRO A 61 -7.54 13.53 18.22
C PRO A 61 -8.04 14.82 17.55
N GLN A 62 -7.17 15.61 16.94
CA GLN A 62 -7.56 16.87 16.28
C GLN A 62 -8.24 16.64 14.92
N TYR A 63 -8.15 15.43 14.36
CA TYR A 63 -8.69 15.08 13.05
C TYR A 63 -9.86 14.10 13.17
N GLN A 64 -10.44 13.89 14.35
CA GLN A 64 -11.51 12.91 14.54
C GLN A 64 -12.75 13.27 13.71
N TYR A 65 -13.40 12.26 13.15
CA TYR A 65 -14.63 12.43 12.38
C TYR A 65 -15.75 11.50 12.84
N GLN A 66 -16.95 12.07 12.97
CA GLN A 66 -18.20 11.35 13.17
C GLN A 66 -19.23 11.87 12.17
N GLY A 67 -20.13 10.98 11.73
CA GLY A 67 -21.19 11.32 10.78
C GLY A 67 -21.07 10.53 9.49
N ILE A 68 -21.71 11.06 8.44
CA ILE A 68 -21.85 10.36 7.17
C ILE A 68 -20.71 10.74 6.22
N CYS A 69 -20.10 9.75 5.57
CA CYS A 69 -19.19 9.98 4.45
C CYS A 69 -19.47 9.01 3.30
N TYR A 70 -18.99 9.36 2.11
CA TYR A 70 -19.33 8.71 0.85
C TYR A 70 -18.09 8.23 0.11
N ARG A 71 -18.18 7.08 -0.55
CA ARG A 71 -17.14 6.55 -1.42
C ARG A 71 -17.75 6.07 -2.73
N GLY A 72 -17.36 6.70 -3.84
CA GLY A 72 -17.63 6.15 -5.16
C GLY A 72 -16.53 5.20 -5.59
N MET A 73 -16.93 4.11 -6.24
CA MET A 73 -16.00 3.16 -6.86
C MET A 73 -16.66 2.44 -8.03
N ARG A 74 -15.82 1.88 -8.90
CA ARG A 74 -16.23 0.86 -9.85
C ARG A 74 -16.10 -0.50 -9.18
N ILE A 75 -17.15 -1.30 -9.26
CA ILE A 75 -17.20 -2.62 -8.62
C ILE A 75 -17.55 -3.69 -9.63
N THR A 76 -16.89 -4.85 -9.59
CA THR A 76 -17.29 -5.98 -10.45
C THR A 76 -18.54 -6.65 -9.92
N GLN A 77 -19.24 -7.43 -10.76
CA GLN A 77 -20.35 -8.26 -10.27
C GLN A 77 -19.91 -9.22 -9.15
N ASN A 78 -18.72 -9.80 -9.26
CA ASN A 78 -18.22 -10.73 -8.24
C ASN A 78 -17.96 -10.05 -6.90
N ASP A 79 -17.36 -8.86 -6.92
CA ASP A 79 -17.12 -8.09 -5.70
C ASP A 79 -18.43 -7.61 -5.08
N PHE A 80 -19.39 -7.18 -5.93
CA PHE A 80 -20.70 -6.77 -5.45
C PHE A 80 -21.47 -7.91 -4.79
N ASN A 81 -21.34 -9.15 -5.31
CA ASN A 81 -21.96 -10.33 -4.71
C ASN A 81 -21.44 -10.63 -3.28
N GLN A 82 -20.31 -10.04 -2.86
CA GLN A 82 -19.78 -10.16 -1.50
C GLN A 82 -20.53 -9.28 -0.48
N TYR A 83 -21.39 -8.37 -0.94
CA TYR A 83 -22.22 -7.53 -0.08
C TYR A 83 -23.63 -8.11 0.05
N GLN A 84 -23.98 -8.55 1.27
CA GLN A 84 -25.32 -9.02 1.61
C GLN A 84 -25.93 -8.18 2.72
N LEU A 85 -27.26 -8.04 2.70
CA LEU A 85 -27.98 -7.30 3.73
C LEU A 85 -27.69 -7.91 5.12
N ASN A 86 -27.45 -7.06 6.11
CA ASN A 86 -27.06 -7.41 7.49
C ASN A 86 -25.70 -8.10 7.66
N GLN A 87 -24.91 -8.26 6.59
CA GLN A 87 -23.56 -8.80 6.67
C GLN A 87 -22.58 -7.78 7.27
N HIS A 88 -21.58 -8.28 7.99
CA HIS A 88 -20.47 -7.49 8.49
C HIS A 88 -19.31 -7.49 7.49
N VAL A 89 -18.77 -6.30 7.21
CA VAL A 89 -17.65 -6.05 6.31
C VAL A 89 -16.50 -5.49 7.12
N LEU A 90 -15.40 -6.23 7.16
CA LEU A 90 -14.14 -5.79 7.76
C LEU A 90 -13.35 -4.97 6.74
N ASN A 91 -13.16 -3.68 7.00
CA ASN A 91 -12.22 -2.88 6.24
C ASN A 91 -10.79 -3.25 6.61
N ARG A 92 -9.96 -3.60 5.62
CA ARG A 92 -8.56 -4.00 5.82
C ARG A 92 -7.57 -2.89 5.48
N THR A 93 -8.05 -1.79 4.90
CA THR A 93 -7.23 -0.78 4.23
C THR A 93 -7.53 0.62 4.75
N PHE A 94 -6.70 1.60 4.39
CA PHE A 94 -7.12 2.99 4.51
C PHE A 94 -8.16 3.25 3.41
N LEU A 95 -9.35 3.69 3.81
CA LEU A 95 -10.47 3.83 2.91
C LEU A 95 -10.80 5.32 2.73
N SER A 96 -10.38 5.88 1.59
CA SER A 96 -10.73 7.24 1.18
C SER A 96 -12.23 7.38 0.97
N THR A 97 -12.83 8.36 1.63
CA THR A 97 -14.22 8.76 1.49
C THR A 97 -14.29 10.29 1.46
N SER A 98 -15.44 10.87 1.14
CA SER A 98 -15.66 12.31 1.14
C SER A 98 -16.89 12.65 1.97
N THR A 99 -16.90 13.79 2.65
CA THR A 99 -18.14 14.34 3.21
C THR A 99 -19.14 14.76 2.12
N ASP A 100 -18.64 14.95 0.89
CA ASP A 100 -19.44 15.43 -0.24
C ASP A 100 -19.83 14.29 -1.18
N ARG A 101 -21.14 14.03 -1.25
CA ARG A 101 -21.71 12.96 -2.07
C ARG A 101 -21.36 13.13 -3.55
N GLN A 102 -21.35 14.35 -4.08
CA GLN A 102 -21.09 14.60 -5.51
C GLN A 102 -19.63 14.32 -5.84
N VAL A 103 -18.72 14.74 -4.98
CA VAL A 103 -17.28 14.41 -5.09
C VAL A 103 -17.08 12.90 -5.13
N ALA A 104 -17.66 12.18 -4.16
CA ALA A 104 -17.59 10.72 -4.13
C ALA A 104 -18.15 10.09 -5.40
N ALA A 105 -19.29 10.57 -5.91
CA ALA A 105 -19.93 9.97 -7.08
C ALA A 105 -19.16 10.18 -8.40
N MET A 106 -18.36 11.24 -8.52
CA MET A 106 -17.39 11.37 -9.62
C MET A 106 -16.41 10.19 -9.67
N PHE A 107 -15.97 9.67 -8.51
CA PHE A 107 -15.11 8.48 -8.45
C PHE A 107 -15.84 7.17 -8.79
N ALA A 108 -17.18 7.16 -8.73
CA ALA A 108 -17.99 6.04 -9.23
C ALA A 108 -18.18 6.08 -10.77
N GLY A 109 -17.74 7.14 -11.44
CA GLY A 109 -17.90 7.34 -12.88
C GLY A 109 -19.23 7.99 -13.28
N GLU A 110 -19.92 8.67 -12.36
CA GLU A 110 -21.11 9.47 -12.68
C GLU A 110 -20.73 10.57 -13.71
N GLY A 111 -21.45 10.64 -14.84
CA GLY A 111 -21.15 11.55 -15.96
C GLY A 111 -20.24 10.99 -17.07
N GLN A 112 -19.61 9.82 -16.91
CA GLN A 112 -18.78 9.15 -17.94
C GLN A 112 -19.46 7.89 -18.52
N GLN A 113 -20.79 7.91 -18.58
CA GLN A 113 -21.62 6.74 -18.85
C GLN A 113 -21.44 6.12 -20.25
N SER A 114 -21.05 6.93 -21.23
CA SER A 114 -20.82 6.50 -22.62
C SER A 114 -19.54 5.68 -22.82
N GLN A 115 -18.56 5.80 -21.93
CA GLN A 115 -17.32 4.99 -21.93
C GLN A 115 -17.46 3.68 -21.14
N MET A 116 -18.63 3.44 -20.52
CA MET A 116 -18.91 2.25 -19.69
C MET A 116 -19.17 0.97 -20.50
N ARG A 117 -18.83 0.94 -21.80
CA ARG A 117 -19.19 -0.17 -22.69
C ARG A 117 -18.13 -1.27 -22.71
N TYR A 118 -18.57 -2.39 -22.15
CA TYR A 118 -18.35 -3.76 -22.59
C TYR A 118 -17.85 -3.90 -24.04
N THR A 119 -16.76 -4.66 -24.23
CA THR A 119 -16.44 -5.31 -25.50
C THR A 119 -16.65 -6.82 -25.32
N PRO A 120 -17.60 -7.46 -26.02
CA PRO A 120 -17.87 -8.90 -25.91
C PRO A 120 -16.69 -9.81 -26.28
N ASN A 121 -15.63 -9.25 -26.88
CA ASN A 121 -14.48 -10.00 -27.40
C ASN A 121 -13.22 -9.92 -26.52
N ASN A 122 -13.24 -9.17 -25.41
CA ASN A 122 -12.09 -9.05 -24.50
C ASN A 122 -12.48 -9.55 -23.11
N HIS A 123 -11.59 -10.30 -22.46
CA HIS A 123 -11.74 -10.97 -21.16
C HIS A 123 -11.91 -10.04 -19.93
N CYS A 124 -12.64 -8.93 -20.04
CA CYS A 124 -12.83 -7.96 -18.96
C CYS A 124 -14.17 -8.17 -18.21
N ALA A 125 -14.13 -8.15 -16.89
CA ALA A 125 -15.30 -8.34 -16.02
C ALA A 125 -16.25 -7.13 -16.07
N LEU A 126 -17.56 -7.39 -15.99
CA LEU A 126 -18.62 -6.39 -15.98
C LEU A 126 -18.51 -5.52 -14.71
N GLN A 127 -18.39 -4.19 -14.87
CA GLN A 127 -18.22 -3.23 -13.78
C GLN A 127 -19.45 -2.32 -13.64
N TYR A 128 -19.85 -2.07 -12.40
CA TYR A 128 -20.96 -1.20 -12.02
C TYR A 128 -20.44 0.07 -11.33
N SER A 129 -21.19 1.16 -11.48
CA SER A 129 -21.01 2.35 -10.65
C SER A 129 -21.60 2.07 -9.27
N CYS A 130 -20.79 2.23 -8.23
CA CYS A 130 -21.20 1.98 -6.85
C CYS A 130 -20.89 3.18 -5.96
N LEU A 131 -21.88 3.63 -5.21
CA LEU A 131 -21.74 4.64 -4.18
C LEU A 131 -22.01 4.02 -2.80
N CYS A 132 -20.97 3.95 -1.98
CA CYS A 132 -21.09 3.51 -0.59
C CYS A 132 -21.27 4.73 0.32
N GLN A 133 -22.25 4.68 1.22
CA GLN A 133 -22.45 5.63 2.31
C GLN A 133 -22.06 4.93 3.62
N TYR A 134 -21.15 5.53 4.37
CA TYR A 134 -20.71 5.03 5.67
C TYR A 134 -21.21 5.97 6.77
N LEU A 135 -21.85 5.41 7.81
CA LEU A 135 -22.14 6.13 9.06
C LEU A 135 -21.05 5.80 10.08
N ILE A 136 -20.22 6.80 10.40
CA ILE A 136 -19.16 6.73 11.42
C ILE A 136 -19.74 7.20 12.75
N LYS A 137 -19.66 6.34 13.76
CA LYS A 137 -20.17 6.53 15.12
C LYS A 137 -19.03 6.78 16.11
N GLN A 138 -17.86 6.21 15.93
CA GLN A 138 -16.73 6.37 16.85
C GLN A 138 -15.73 7.42 16.38
N ASN A 139 -15.20 8.19 17.32
CA ASN A 139 -14.19 9.23 17.05
C ASN A 139 -12.86 8.68 16.50
N SER A 140 -12.55 7.40 16.75
CA SER A 140 -11.28 6.78 16.35
C SER A 140 -11.30 6.14 14.96
N THR A 141 -12.47 5.99 14.34
CA THR A 141 -12.64 5.15 13.15
C THR A 141 -12.36 5.88 11.84
N ALA A 142 -12.52 7.21 11.84
CA ALA A 142 -12.26 8.02 10.67
C ALA A 142 -11.56 9.33 11.04
N MET A 143 -10.75 9.82 10.11
CA MET A 143 -10.09 11.11 10.23
C MET A 143 -10.60 12.09 9.16
N ASP A 144 -10.95 13.31 9.56
CA ASP A 144 -11.03 14.44 8.65
C ASP A 144 -9.62 14.92 8.31
N ILE A 145 -9.23 14.67 7.06
CA ILE A 145 -7.89 15.00 6.57
C ILE A 145 -7.92 16.16 5.59
N GLN A 146 -9.05 16.85 5.43
CA GLN A 146 -9.22 17.94 4.48
C GLN A 146 -8.14 19.02 4.64
N SER A 147 -7.84 19.40 5.89
CA SER A 147 -6.90 20.48 6.21
C SER A 147 -5.43 20.16 5.94
N ILE A 148 -5.08 18.87 5.80
CA ILE A 148 -3.70 18.40 5.62
C ILE A 148 -3.47 17.61 4.33
N SER A 149 -4.55 17.31 3.59
CA SER A 149 -4.53 16.71 2.26
C SER A 149 -3.86 17.63 1.24
N THR A 150 -3.25 17.05 0.20
CA THR A 150 -2.82 17.82 -0.98
C THR A 150 -3.97 18.21 -1.91
N ARG A 151 -5.18 17.70 -1.65
CA ARG A 151 -6.41 17.91 -2.42
C ARG A 151 -7.58 18.28 -1.48
N PRO A 152 -7.57 19.47 -0.87
CA PRO A 152 -8.56 19.87 0.13
C PRO A 152 -9.99 20.05 -0.43
N ASP A 153 -10.11 20.19 -1.75
CA ASP A 153 -11.37 20.23 -2.49
C ASP A 153 -12.14 18.91 -2.45
N GLU A 154 -11.46 17.79 -2.24
CA GLU A 154 -12.08 16.47 -2.15
C GLU A 154 -12.82 16.23 -0.82
N LYS A 155 -12.62 17.12 0.17
CA LYS A 155 -13.21 17.01 1.53
C LYS A 155 -13.06 15.60 2.10
N GLU A 156 -11.83 15.08 2.00
CA GLU A 156 -11.54 13.67 2.23
C GLU A 156 -11.63 13.32 3.71
N ILE A 157 -12.40 12.26 3.99
CA ILE A 157 -12.45 11.56 5.26
C ILE A 157 -11.77 10.21 5.07
N LEU A 158 -10.75 9.92 5.87
CA LEU A 158 -9.97 8.70 5.79
C LEU A 158 -10.40 7.73 6.89
N ILE A 159 -11.10 6.66 6.51
CA ILE A 159 -11.46 5.57 7.44
C ILE A 159 -10.23 4.67 7.64
N ILE A 160 -9.92 4.36 8.89
CA ILE A 160 -8.74 3.56 9.25
C ILE A 160 -8.98 2.05 9.05
N PRO A 161 -7.92 1.25 8.82
CA PRO A 161 -8.02 -0.21 8.79
C PRO A 161 -8.62 -0.79 10.08
N PHE A 162 -9.20 -1.98 9.96
CA PHE A 162 -9.84 -2.78 11.01
C PHE A 162 -11.18 -2.25 11.54
N SER A 163 -11.71 -1.19 10.93
CA SER A 163 -13.10 -0.77 11.15
C SER A 163 -14.07 -1.80 10.59
N VAL A 164 -15.13 -2.14 11.35
CA VAL A 164 -16.16 -3.09 10.94
C VAL A 164 -17.46 -2.36 10.65
N PHE A 165 -18.09 -2.68 9.53
CA PHE A 165 -19.35 -2.07 9.11
C PHE A 165 -20.40 -3.13 8.84
N LYS A 166 -21.64 -2.87 9.23
CA LYS A 166 -22.81 -3.67 8.87
C LYS A 166 -23.47 -3.08 7.63
N VAL A 167 -23.80 -3.93 6.66
CA VAL A 167 -24.57 -3.53 5.46
C VAL A 167 -26.04 -3.35 5.86
N MET A 168 -26.51 -2.12 5.83
CA MET A 168 -27.86 -1.74 6.24
C MET A 168 -28.85 -1.72 5.09
N LYS A 169 -28.38 -1.36 3.89
CA LYS A 169 -29.24 -1.27 2.71
C LYS A 169 -28.43 -1.42 1.42
N ILE A 170 -29.06 -2.02 0.42
CA ILE A 170 -28.53 -2.10 -0.95
C ILE A 170 -29.64 -1.67 -1.91
N LYS A 171 -29.37 -0.66 -2.74
CA LYS A 171 -30.28 -0.23 -3.82
C LYS A 171 -29.62 -0.48 -5.16
N ARG A 172 -30.42 -0.88 -6.15
CA ARG A 172 -30.02 -1.00 -7.55
C ARG A 172 -30.93 -0.10 -8.36
N ASN A 173 -30.37 0.92 -9.01
CA ASN A 173 -31.13 1.79 -9.89
C ASN A 173 -30.67 1.56 -11.33
N TYR A 174 -31.63 1.28 -12.20
CA TYR A 174 -31.42 1.12 -13.63
C TYR A 174 -31.50 2.51 -14.25
N LEU A 175 -30.41 2.95 -14.89
CA LEU A 175 -30.27 4.31 -15.38
C LEU A 175 -30.88 4.49 -16.78
N ASP A 176 -31.10 3.42 -17.54
CA ASP A 176 -31.76 3.48 -18.86
C ASP A 176 -32.27 2.10 -19.31
N ASP A 177 -33.46 2.04 -19.94
CA ASP A 177 -34.05 0.78 -20.44
C ASP A 177 -33.33 0.25 -21.71
N SER A 178 -32.56 1.13 -22.38
CA SER A 178 -31.85 0.83 -23.63
C SER A 178 -30.36 0.55 -23.44
N THR A 179 -29.79 0.95 -22.30
CA THR A 179 -28.39 0.72 -21.93
C THR A 179 -28.35 0.14 -20.53
N ALA A 180 -27.92 -1.12 -20.39
CA ALA A 180 -27.88 -1.89 -19.14
C ALA A 180 -26.89 -1.34 -18.08
N SER A 181 -26.92 -0.04 -17.82
CA SER A 181 -26.11 0.66 -16.85
C SER A 181 -26.83 0.61 -15.49
N ILE A 182 -26.18 -0.06 -14.55
CA ILE A 182 -26.68 -0.24 -13.18
C ILE A 182 -25.87 0.67 -12.27
N SER A 183 -26.57 1.51 -11.50
CA SER A 183 -26.00 2.20 -10.35
C SER A 183 -26.39 1.48 -9.07
N ILE A 184 -25.41 1.30 -8.19
CA ILE A 184 -25.56 0.60 -6.92
C ILE A 184 -25.33 1.62 -5.80
N GLU A 185 -26.23 1.65 -4.82
CA GLU A 185 -25.99 2.36 -3.57
C GLU A 185 -25.95 1.35 -2.42
N ILE A 186 -24.91 1.44 -1.58
CA ILE A 186 -24.75 0.59 -0.40
C ILE A 186 -24.68 1.51 0.83
N GLU A 187 -25.58 1.31 1.79
CA GLU A 187 -25.55 2.03 3.08
C GLU A 187 -24.94 1.10 4.13
N LEU A 188 -23.87 1.55 4.77
CA LEU A 188 -23.08 0.84 5.76
C LEU A 188 -23.06 1.63 7.07
N GLU A 189 -23.22 0.93 8.19
CA GLU A 189 -23.16 1.52 9.52
C GLU A 189 -22.03 0.89 10.33
N GLU A 190 -21.22 1.71 11.00
CA GLU A 190 -20.15 1.23 11.87
C GLU A 190 -20.69 0.33 13.00
N CYS A 191 -19.99 -0.76 13.29
CA CYS A 191 -20.30 -1.56 14.47
C CYS A 191 -19.76 -0.88 15.73
N GLU A 192 -20.61 -0.73 16.76
CA GLU A 192 -20.15 -0.24 18.06
C GLU A 192 -19.43 -1.34 18.83
N ASP A 193 -18.40 -0.96 19.57
CA ASP A 193 -17.78 -1.84 20.56
C ASP A 193 -18.83 -2.27 21.59
N VAL A 194 -19.00 -3.58 21.78
CA VAL A 194 -19.80 -4.11 22.88
C VAL A 194 -19.04 -3.82 24.18
N ILE A 195 -19.37 -2.72 24.84
CA ILE A 195 -18.96 -2.49 26.22
C ILE A 195 -19.80 -3.46 27.06
N ASP A 196 -19.19 -4.58 27.48
CA ASP A 196 -19.76 -5.48 28.48
C ASP A 196 -19.88 -4.72 29.82
N ASP A 197 -20.96 -3.96 29.99
CA ASP A 197 -21.39 -3.43 31.29
C ASP A 197 -21.90 -4.61 32.14
N LYS A 198 -20.98 -5.44 32.63
CA LYS A 198 -21.28 -6.34 33.75
C LYS A 198 -21.40 -5.51 35.03
N LYS A 199 -22.55 -4.88 35.23
CA LYS A 199 -23.09 -4.67 36.58
C LYS A 199 -23.80 -5.95 36.98
N GLU A 200 -23.16 -6.68 37.88
CA GLU A 200 -23.81 -7.74 38.66
C GLU A 200 -25.05 -7.18 39.37
N SER A 201 -26.22 -7.65 38.96
CA SER A 201 -27.36 -7.77 39.86
C SER A 201 -27.95 -9.15 39.67
N GLU A 202 -27.71 -10.01 40.65
CA GLU A 202 -28.24 -11.36 40.76
C GLU A 202 -29.77 -11.37 40.64
N SER A 203 -30.32 -12.12 39.68
CA SER A 203 -31.56 -12.87 39.88
C SER A 203 -31.70 -13.99 38.84
N LYS A 204 -32.29 -15.11 39.30
CA LYS A 204 -32.29 -16.49 38.76
C LYS A 204 -32.86 -16.68 37.33
N PRO A 205 -32.54 -17.83 36.68
CA PRO A 205 -32.75 -18.03 35.25
C PRO A 205 -34.16 -18.51 34.92
N THR A 206 -34.72 -17.98 33.84
CA THR A 206 -35.86 -18.59 33.15
C THR A 206 -35.49 -18.81 31.69
N SER A 207 -35.55 -20.08 31.31
CA SER A 207 -35.23 -20.63 30.00
C SER A 207 -35.97 -19.94 28.84
N ARG A 208 -35.23 -19.48 27.83
CA ARG A 208 -35.70 -19.53 26.45
C ARG A 208 -34.52 -19.63 25.49
N SER A 209 -34.47 -20.78 24.83
CA SER A 209 -33.63 -21.09 23.68
C SER A 209 -33.79 -20.05 22.58
N SER A 210 -32.68 -19.47 22.12
CA SER A 210 -32.53 -19.04 20.73
C SER A 210 -31.06 -19.13 20.33
N SER A 211 -30.84 -19.67 19.14
CA SER A 211 -29.59 -20.07 18.53
C SER A 211 -28.55 -18.96 18.49
N LEU A 212 -27.43 -19.16 19.19
CA LEU A 212 -26.18 -18.40 19.04
C LEU A 212 -25.61 -18.65 17.64
N SER A 213 -25.42 -17.60 16.84
CA SER A 213 -24.66 -17.65 15.59
C SER A 213 -23.15 -17.76 15.87
N SER A 214 -22.46 -18.60 15.10
CA SER A 214 -21.02 -18.90 15.27
C SER A 214 -20.11 -17.67 15.22
N SER A 215 -20.51 -16.61 14.52
CA SER A 215 -19.69 -15.40 14.32
C SER A 215 -19.35 -14.61 15.59
N ASP A 216 -20.24 -14.62 16.59
CA ASP A 216 -20.06 -13.79 17.79
C ASP A 216 -19.07 -14.44 18.77
N ASN A 217 -18.95 -15.77 18.72
CA ASN A 217 -17.93 -16.50 19.45
C ASN A 217 -16.55 -16.28 18.84
N ASP A 218 -16.45 -16.25 17.50
CA ASP A 218 -15.20 -16.03 16.79
C ASP A 218 -14.60 -14.64 17.11
N ILE A 219 -15.43 -13.60 17.20
CA ILE A 219 -14.99 -12.23 17.54
C ILE A 219 -14.52 -12.13 19.00
N LYS A 220 -15.20 -12.79 19.94
CA LYS A 220 -14.78 -12.85 21.35
C LYS A 220 -13.44 -13.58 21.51
N GLU A 221 -13.24 -14.63 20.73
CA GLU A 221 -11.99 -15.39 20.74
C GLU A 221 -10.82 -14.55 20.19
N ILE A 222 -11.04 -13.82 19.08
CA ILE A 222 -10.05 -12.89 18.50
C ILE A 222 -9.66 -11.78 19.49
N ASN A 223 -10.63 -11.16 20.17
CA ASN A 223 -10.35 -10.06 21.11
C ASN A 223 -9.57 -10.53 22.35
N ASN A 224 -9.92 -11.70 22.90
CA ASN A 224 -9.18 -12.29 24.01
C ASN A 224 -7.77 -12.72 23.58
N TYR A 225 -7.64 -13.24 22.37
CA TYR A 225 -6.38 -13.63 21.77
C TYR A 225 -5.43 -12.43 21.55
N VAL A 226 -5.93 -11.31 21.02
CA VAL A 226 -5.16 -10.06 20.85
C VAL A 226 -4.67 -9.53 22.20
N LYS A 227 -5.52 -9.53 23.23
CA LYS A 227 -5.18 -9.07 24.59
C LYS A 227 -4.14 -9.96 25.26
N PHE A 228 -4.18 -11.28 24.99
CA PHE A 228 -3.18 -12.24 25.46
C PHE A 228 -1.83 -12.08 24.77
N LYS A 229 -1.82 -11.88 23.44
CA LYS A 229 -0.59 -11.65 22.67
C LYS A 229 0.10 -10.34 23.07
N GLN A 230 -0.66 -9.26 23.31
CA GLN A 230 -0.14 -7.98 23.82
C GLN A 230 0.63 -8.13 25.14
N ARG A 231 0.11 -8.93 26.08
CA ARG A 231 0.80 -9.20 27.36
C ARG A 231 2.11 -9.98 27.16
N LYS A 232 2.17 -10.90 26.19
CA LYS A 232 3.40 -11.63 25.85
C LYS A 232 4.46 -10.74 25.20
N TYR A 233 4.09 -9.87 24.26
CA TYR A 233 5.05 -8.96 23.63
C TYR A 233 5.58 -7.88 24.58
N LEU A 234 4.74 -7.41 25.52
CA LEU A 234 5.19 -6.55 26.61
C LEU A 234 6.26 -7.27 27.48
N LEU A 235 6.02 -8.55 27.79
CA LEU A 235 6.97 -9.37 28.55
C LEU A 235 8.28 -9.61 27.79
N TYR A 236 8.21 -9.92 26.49
CA TYR A 236 9.41 -10.07 25.65
C TYR A 236 10.19 -8.76 25.51
N GLY A 237 9.50 -7.62 25.45
CA GLY A 237 10.13 -6.30 25.46
C GLY A 237 10.92 -6.05 26.76
N ILE A 238 10.33 -6.38 27.92
CA ILE A 238 11.01 -6.24 29.22
C ILE A 238 12.23 -7.17 29.31
N VAL A 239 12.10 -8.43 28.90
CA VAL A 239 13.21 -9.38 28.89
C VAL A 239 14.32 -8.92 27.93
N GLY A 240 13.97 -8.40 26.75
CA GLY A 240 14.92 -7.85 25.78
C GLY A 240 15.68 -6.63 26.29
N ILE A 241 15.01 -5.75 27.04
CA ILE A 241 15.68 -4.60 27.69
C ILE A 241 16.64 -5.09 28.78
N LEU A 242 16.22 -6.06 29.60
CA LEU A 242 17.07 -6.61 30.66
C LEU A 242 18.31 -7.33 30.11
N THR A 243 18.18 -8.07 29.00
CA THR A 243 19.33 -8.72 28.35
C THR A 243 20.29 -7.71 27.72
N LEU A 244 19.77 -6.64 27.11
CA LEU A 244 20.59 -5.55 26.58
C LEU A 244 21.39 -4.85 27.69
N VAL A 245 20.75 -4.56 28.83
CA VAL A 245 21.43 -3.96 30.00
C VAL A 245 22.52 -4.89 30.54
N ALA A 246 22.27 -6.20 30.60
CA ALA A 246 23.27 -7.16 31.02
C ALA A 246 24.48 -7.22 30.06
N LEU A 247 24.25 -7.17 28.74
CA LEU A 247 25.32 -7.13 27.73
C LEU A 247 26.14 -5.84 27.82
N LEU A 248 25.49 -4.70 28.06
CA LEU A 248 26.18 -3.43 28.29
C LEU A 248 27.03 -3.46 29.56
N ALA A 249 26.55 -4.07 30.64
CA ALA A 249 27.34 -4.26 31.85
C ALA A 249 28.57 -5.18 31.61
N LEU A 250 28.38 -6.28 30.87
CA LEU A 250 29.48 -7.20 30.54
C LEU A 250 30.53 -6.56 29.63
N THR A 251 30.11 -5.78 28.63
CA THR A 251 31.05 -5.03 27.78
C THR A 251 31.79 -3.95 28.57
N PHE A 252 31.15 -3.29 29.54
CA PHE A 252 31.82 -2.36 30.44
C PHE A 252 32.86 -3.05 31.33
N ILE A 253 32.56 -4.24 31.89
CA ILE A 253 33.51 -5.06 32.64
C ILE A 253 34.68 -5.52 31.76
N PHE A 254 34.40 -5.92 30.52
CA PHE A 254 35.43 -6.31 29.55
C PHE A 254 36.35 -5.14 29.19
N ILE A 255 35.81 -3.96 28.92
CA ILE A 255 36.59 -2.75 28.64
C ILE A 255 37.42 -2.37 29.88
N PHE A 256 36.85 -2.44 31.08
CA PHE A 256 37.55 -2.14 32.33
C PHE A 256 38.73 -3.09 32.56
N THR A 257 38.54 -4.40 32.34
CA THR A 257 39.61 -5.40 32.45
C THR A 257 40.67 -5.29 31.33
N PHE A 258 40.27 -4.89 30.13
CA PHE A 258 41.17 -4.70 28.99
C PHE A 258 42.02 -3.42 29.12
N VAL A 259 41.44 -2.33 29.63
CA VAL A 259 42.16 -1.06 29.88
C VAL A 259 43.21 -1.22 30.98
N VAL A 260 42.97 -2.09 31.97
CA VAL A 260 43.95 -2.41 33.03
C VAL A 260 45.10 -3.31 32.53
N LYS A 261 44.96 -3.99 31.38
CA LYS A 261 45.93 -5.00 30.91
C LYS A 261 46.68 -4.62 29.63
N LYS A 262 47.01 -3.33 29.43
CA LYS A 262 47.82 -2.92 28.27
C LYS A 262 49.31 -2.75 28.64
N SER A 263 50.08 -3.83 28.48
CA SER A 263 51.55 -3.83 28.40
C SER A 263 52.01 -4.38 27.05
N SER A 264 52.34 -3.46 26.14
CA SER A 264 53.26 -3.51 24.99
C SER A 264 53.21 -4.62 23.90
N PRO A 265 53.69 -4.31 22.67
CA PRO A 265 53.18 -4.88 21.41
C PRO A 265 54.17 -5.81 20.69
N LYS A 266 53.72 -6.47 19.60
CA LYS A 266 54.54 -6.70 18.38
C LYS A 266 53.72 -7.19 17.17
N ASN A 267 54.22 -6.76 16.02
CA ASN A 267 53.78 -6.97 14.63
C ASN A 267 53.68 -8.44 14.20
N THR A 268 52.89 -8.76 13.15
CA THR A 268 53.39 -9.01 11.77
C THR A 268 52.30 -9.66 10.89
N ILE A 269 52.35 -9.22 9.63
CA ILE A 269 51.65 -9.55 8.38
C ILE A 269 51.64 -11.06 8.04
N ASN A 270 50.59 -11.57 7.35
CA ASN A 270 50.65 -12.27 6.04
C ASN A 270 49.44 -13.19 5.74
N ASN A 271 48.72 -12.82 4.67
CA ASN A 271 48.37 -13.60 3.46
C ASN A 271 47.62 -14.95 3.52
N THR A 272 46.49 -14.96 2.76
CA THR A 272 45.99 -16.01 1.83
C THR A 272 45.61 -17.36 2.48
N THR A 273 44.49 -18.03 2.19
CA THR A 273 44.25 -18.79 0.95
C THR A 273 42.87 -19.49 1.01
N THR A 274 42.26 -19.63 -0.18
CA THR A 274 41.43 -20.75 -0.68
C THR A 274 40.13 -21.20 0.01
N ALA A 275 39.13 -21.28 -0.86
CA ALA A 275 37.91 -22.07 -0.77
C ALA A 275 38.11 -23.52 -0.32
N SER A 276 37.14 -24.05 0.42
CA SER A 276 36.69 -25.42 0.24
C SER A 276 35.17 -25.49 0.33
N GLU A 277 34.61 -26.18 -0.66
CA GLU A 277 33.22 -26.57 -0.78
C GLU A 277 32.84 -27.55 0.33
N THR A 278 31.64 -27.39 0.88
CA THR A 278 30.89 -28.50 1.48
C THR A 278 29.52 -28.50 0.84
N ASN A 279 29.30 -29.49 -0.02
CA ASN A 279 27.99 -29.88 -0.53
C ASN A 279 27.10 -30.26 0.65
N ASP A 280 26.00 -29.54 0.84
CA ASP A 280 24.79 -30.08 1.47
C ASP A 280 23.56 -29.30 0.97
N ILE A 281 22.83 -29.98 0.08
CA ILE A 281 21.38 -29.98 -0.12
C ILE A 281 20.62 -28.78 0.48
N PHE A 282 20.47 -27.72 -0.30
CA PHE A 282 19.31 -26.84 -0.23
C PHE A 282 18.96 -26.38 -1.64
N ASP A 283 17.86 -26.92 -2.17
CA ASP A 283 17.15 -26.35 -3.31
C ASP A 283 16.51 -25.03 -2.83
N TYR A 284 17.35 -24.01 -2.65
CA TYR A 284 16.91 -22.65 -2.39
C TYR A 284 16.19 -22.17 -3.65
N TYR A 285 14.93 -21.76 -3.49
CA TYR A 285 14.28 -20.82 -4.38
C TYR A 285 15.29 -19.74 -4.78
N LEU A 286 15.68 -19.75 -6.05
CA LEU A 286 16.40 -18.65 -6.67
C LEU A 286 15.70 -17.35 -6.26
N PRO A 287 16.45 -16.29 -5.88
CA PRO A 287 15.85 -14.96 -5.71
C PRO A 287 15.00 -14.67 -6.95
N PRO A 288 13.85 -13.96 -6.85
CA PRO A 288 13.09 -13.58 -8.03
C PRO A 288 14.10 -13.01 -9.02
N SER A 289 14.20 -13.66 -10.17
CA SER A 289 15.19 -13.31 -11.18
C SER A 289 15.10 -11.80 -11.37
N CYS A 290 16.26 -11.13 -11.32
CA CYS A 290 16.31 -9.67 -11.47
C CYS A 290 15.40 -9.29 -12.64
N PRO A 291 14.45 -8.36 -12.44
CA PRO A 291 13.46 -8.07 -13.47
C PRO A 291 14.17 -7.73 -14.77
N ASN A 292 13.72 -8.32 -15.86
CA ASN A 292 14.37 -8.16 -17.15
C ASN A 292 14.32 -6.68 -17.55
N ILE A 293 15.49 -6.03 -17.66
CA ILE A 293 15.60 -4.64 -18.13
C ILE A 293 16.02 -4.67 -19.59
N LEU A 294 15.11 -4.26 -20.47
CA LEU A 294 15.41 -4.13 -21.89
C LEU A 294 16.35 -2.95 -22.11
N ASN A 295 17.48 -3.21 -22.76
CA ASN A 295 18.46 -2.19 -23.10
C ASN A 295 17.97 -1.31 -24.25
N GLN A 296 18.68 -0.23 -24.52
CA GLN A 296 18.34 0.75 -25.57
C GLN A 296 18.19 0.13 -26.97
N SER A 297 19.00 -0.89 -27.28
CA SER A 297 18.89 -1.65 -28.52
C SER A 297 17.59 -2.44 -28.61
N ASN A 298 17.03 -2.91 -27.50
CA ASN A 298 15.83 -3.75 -27.49
C ASN A 298 14.55 -2.96 -27.80
N TRP A 299 14.55 -1.64 -27.60
CA TRP A 299 13.41 -0.78 -27.93
C TRP A 299 13.72 0.22 -29.05
N ASN A 300 14.82 0.01 -29.79
CA ASN A 300 15.24 0.86 -30.90
C ASN A 300 15.35 2.35 -30.51
N SER A 301 15.99 2.61 -29.37
CA SER A 301 16.30 3.97 -28.92
C SER A 301 17.07 4.73 -29.98
N ARG A 302 16.72 6.01 -30.14
CA ARG A 302 17.58 6.96 -30.85
C ARG A 302 18.91 7.13 -30.11
N PRO A 303 20.04 7.37 -30.81
CA PRO A 303 21.30 7.73 -30.18
C PRO A 303 21.18 9.03 -29.37
N TYR A 304 21.79 9.07 -28.19
CA TYR A 304 21.88 10.28 -27.38
C TYR A 304 22.93 11.24 -27.94
N LEU A 305 22.76 12.55 -27.73
CA LEU A 305 23.75 13.56 -28.10
C LEU A 305 24.90 13.61 -27.09
N PHE A 306 24.58 13.66 -25.80
CA PHE A 306 25.53 13.57 -24.70
C PHE A 306 24.83 13.12 -23.41
N ARG A 307 25.60 12.59 -22.45
CA ARG A 307 25.14 12.24 -21.10
C ARG A 307 26.15 12.71 -20.07
N GLU A 308 25.65 13.09 -18.90
CA GLU A 308 26.48 13.41 -17.74
C GLU A 308 26.34 12.29 -16.71
N ASN A 309 27.41 12.00 -15.98
CA ASN A 309 27.39 11.01 -14.90
C ASN A 309 26.67 11.58 -13.67
N LEU A 310 26.08 10.70 -12.88
CA LEU A 310 25.64 11.05 -11.53
C LEU A 310 26.87 11.40 -10.68
N THR A 311 26.77 12.48 -9.92
CA THR A 311 27.84 12.94 -9.04
C THR A 311 27.73 12.37 -7.62
N THR A 312 26.62 11.69 -7.31
CA THR A 312 26.32 11.16 -5.98
C THR A 312 25.99 9.67 -6.06
N PHE A 313 26.78 8.84 -5.35
CA PHE A 313 26.52 7.41 -5.16
C PHE A 313 26.69 7.04 -3.68
N PRO A 314 25.79 6.22 -3.09
CA PRO A 314 24.52 5.76 -3.66
C PRO A 314 23.53 6.93 -3.83
N VAL A 315 22.69 6.87 -4.85
CA VAL A 315 21.57 7.81 -4.98
C VAL A 315 20.62 7.65 -3.80
N THR A 316 20.10 8.76 -3.28
CA THR A 316 19.27 8.75 -2.07
C THR A 316 17.77 8.75 -2.37
N HIS A 317 17.38 9.02 -3.62
CA HIS A 317 15.98 9.17 -4.01
C HIS A 317 15.69 8.54 -5.37
N ILE A 318 14.45 8.08 -5.55
CA ILE A 318 13.88 7.72 -6.84
C ILE A 318 12.70 8.66 -7.09
N VAL A 319 12.67 9.31 -8.25
CA VAL A 319 11.57 10.18 -8.65
C VAL A 319 10.73 9.46 -9.68
N ILE A 320 9.47 9.19 -9.37
CA ILE A 320 8.51 8.54 -10.27
C ILE A 320 7.64 9.63 -10.91
N ARG A 321 7.57 9.67 -12.24
CA ARG A 321 6.67 10.56 -12.99
C ARG A 321 5.77 9.75 -13.91
N GLN A 322 4.46 9.87 -13.72
CA GLN A 322 3.49 9.43 -14.71
C GLN A 322 3.31 10.51 -15.77
N LEU A 323 3.34 10.14 -17.05
CA LEU A 323 2.93 11.04 -18.14
C LEU A 323 1.45 10.76 -18.42
N GLY A 324 0.63 11.81 -18.35
CA GLY A 324 -0.76 11.75 -18.77
C GLY A 324 -0.83 11.87 -20.28
N ASP A 325 -1.67 11.05 -20.90
CA ASP A 325 -1.95 10.97 -22.33
C ASP A 325 -0.91 10.19 -23.16
N SER A 326 -0.90 8.87 -23.01
CA SER A 326 -0.33 7.95 -24.00
C SER A 326 -1.45 7.31 -24.82
N GLU A 327 -1.16 6.96 -26.08
CA GLU A 327 -2.06 6.10 -26.86
C GLU A 327 -2.35 4.78 -26.12
N PRO A 328 -3.48 4.11 -26.40
CA PRO A 328 -3.82 2.84 -25.75
C PRO A 328 -2.67 1.85 -25.85
N ILE A 329 -2.26 1.30 -24.71
CA ILE A 329 -1.15 0.35 -24.63
C ILE A 329 -1.74 -1.05 -24.52
N LEU A 330 -1.76 -1.78 -25.63
CA LEU A 330 -2.34 -3.13 -25.68
C LEU A 330 -1.26 -4.20 -25.67
N ASN A 331 -0.08 -3.91 -26.22
CA ASN A 331 1.02 -4.84 -26.30
C ASN A 331 2.38 -4.16 -26.11
N GLN A 332 3.45 -4.96 -26.08
CA GLN A 332 4.82 -4.49 -25.91
C GLN A 332 5.27 -3.51 -27.01
N GLN A 333 4.75 -3.63 -28.24
CA GLN A 333 5.12 -2.71 -29.32
C GLN A 333 4.53 -1.31 -29.11
N ASP A 334 3.33 -1.22 -28.50
CA ASP A 334 2.74 0.06 -28.13
C ASP A 334 3.54 0.75 -27.02
N CYS A 335 4.09 -0.02 -26.07
CA CYS A 335 5.05 0.49 -25.09
C CYS A 335 6.29 1.09 -25.77
N ILE A 336 6.88 0.35 -26.72
CA ILE A 336 8.06 0.81 -27.45
C ILE A 336 7.74 2.08 -28.25
N ARG A 337 6.57 2.14 -28.90
CA ARG A 337 6.13 3.32 -29.67
C ARG A 337 6.03 4.56 -28.78
N ASN A 338 5.28 4.47 -27.67
CA ASN A 338 5.13 5.59 -26.74
C ASN A 338 6.46 6.05 -26.12
N ILE A 339 7.36 5.12 -25.78
CA ILE A 339 8.70 5.46 -25.27
C ILE A 339 9.52 6.22 -26.32
N LYS A 340 9.42 5.81 -27.59
CA LYS A 340 10.09 6.49 -28.70
C LYS A 340 9.51 7.87 -28.97
N ASP A 341 8.18 8.00 -29.00
CA ASP A 341 7.51 9.29 -29.18
C ASP A 341 7.89 10.28 -28.07
N LEU A 342 8.02 9.78 -26.83
CA LEU A 342 8.54 10.56 -25.72
C LEU A 342 10.00 11.00 -25.95
N GLN A 343 10.86 10.09 -26.41
CA GLN A 343 12.26 10.40 -26.71
C GLN A 343 12.35 11.45 -27.81
N ASP A 344 11.61 11.29 -28.90
CA ASP A 344 11.61 12.20 -30.04
C ASP A 344 11.05 13.57 -29.65
N PHE A 345 9.96 13.62 -28.89
CA PHE A 345 9.44 14.88 -28.35
C PHE A 345 10.47 15.60 -27.47
N GLN A 346 11.13 14.89 -26.55
CA GLN A 346 12.11 15.49 -25.66
C GLN A 346 13.36 15.97 -26.39
N MET A 347 13.84 15.22 -27.37
CA MET A 347 15.03 15.61 -28.14
C MET A 347 14.72 16.70 -29.16
N ASP A 348 13.67 16.54 -29.96
CA ASP A 348 13.40 17.44 -31.09
C ASP A 348 12.60 18.69 -30.71
N LYS A 349 11.70 18.61 -29.72
CA LYS A 349 10.88 19.75 -29.28
C LYS A 349 11.44 20.45 -28.05
N LEU A 350 11.95 19.70 -27.08
CA LEU A 350 12.51 20.29 -25.85
C LEU A 350 14.03 20.49 -25.90
N GLY A 351 14.70 20.02 -26.95
CA GLY A 351 16.15 20.17 -27.13
C GLY A 351 16.98 19.36 -26.13
N TRP A 352 16.42 18.29 -25.56
CA TRP A 352 17.15 17.45 -24.62
C TRP A 352 18.17 16.57 -25.33
N ALA A 353 19.27 16.26 -24.63
CA ALA A 353 20.33 15.43 -25.19
C ALA A 353 19.95 13.94 -25.32
N ASP A 354 18.91 13.50 -24.60
CA ASP A 354 18.41 12.13 -24.55
C ASP A 354 17.06 12.12 -23.81
N ILE A 355 16.36 10.98 -23.83
CA ILE A 355 15.18 10.73 -23.01
C ILE A 355 15.47 11.05 -21.54
N GLY A 356 14.61 11.81 -20.87
CA GLY A 356 14.92 12.41 -19.57
C GLY A 356 14.92 11.45 -18.38
N PHE A 357 14.48 10.21 -18.56
CA PHE A 357 14.33 9.24 -17.47
C PHE A 357 15.45 8.20 -17.47
N ASN A 358 15.81 7.71 -16.29
CA ASN A 358 16.78 6.63 -16.13
C ASN A 358 16.16 5.28 -16.52
N PHE A 359 14.91 5.05 -16.13
CA PHE A 359 14.13 3.86 -16.46
C PHE A 359 12.72 4.25 -16.87
N LEU A 360 12.16 3.49 -17.80
CA LEU A 360 10.76 3.60 -18.20
C LEU A 360 10.09 2.27 -17.91
N ILE A 361 8.87 2.33 -17.39
CA ILE A 361 8.06 1.20 -17.01
C ILE A 361 6.79 1.32 -17.83
N CYS A 362 6.45 0.23 -18.51
CA CYS A 362 5.23 0.16 -19.29
C CYS A 362 4.50 -1.13 -18.96
N ASN A 363 3.19 -1.01 -18.78
CA ASN A 363 2.30 -2.15 -18.54
C ASN A 363 1.51 -2.43 -19.82
N TYR A 364 1.38 -3.69 -20.18
CA TYR A 364 0.51 -4.14 -21.27
C TYR A 364 -0.19 -5.44 -20.86
N ASN A 365 -1.37 -5.72 -21.44
CA ASN A 365 -2.20 -6.89 -21.11
C ASN A 365 -2.52 -7.03 -19.60
N ASP A 366 -2.97 -5.95 -18.95
CA ASP A 366 -3.44 -5.81 -17.55
C ASP A 366 -2.52 -6.31 -16.40
N ASP A 367 -1.52 -7.15 -16.68
CA ASP A 367 -0.68 -7.83 -15.70
C ASP A 367 0.81 -7.96 -16.14
N GLN A 368 1.18 -7.59 -17.37
CA GLN A 368 2.57 -7.67 -17.83
C GLN A 368 3.29 -6.33 -17.72
N GLN A 369 4.26 -6.26 -16.81
CA GLN A 369 5.13 -5.11 -16.61
C GLN A 369 6.49 -5.33 -17.29
N GLN A 370 6.93 -4.38 -18.10
CA GLN A 370 8.26 -4.39 -18.72
C GLN A 370 9.05 -3.12 -18.38
N ILE A 371 10.31 -3.30 -17.99
CA ILE A 371 11.24 -2.20 -17.69
C ILE A 371 12.14 -1.97 -18.90
N TYR A 372 12.25 -0.71 -19.32
CA TYR A 372 13.10 -0.23 -20.41
C TYR A 372 14.16 0.70 -19.84
N ARG A 373 15.41 0.48 -20.24
CA ARG A 373 16.54 1.33 -19.87
C ARG A 373 16.50 2.60 -20.71
N GLY A 374 16.22 3.73 -20.06
CA GLY A 374 16.52 5.07 -20.57
C GLY A 374 17.99 5.40 -20.28
N ARG A 375 18.29 6.44 -19.51
CA ARG A 375 19.67 6.81 -19.18
C ARG A 375 20.40 5.80 -18.28
N GLY A 376 19.69 4.88 -17.64
CA GLY A 376 20.26 3.79 -16.83
C GLY A 376 20.82 4.26 -15.48
N TRP A 377 21.57 3.39 -14.80
CA TRP A 377 21.96 3.57 -13.39
C TRP A 377 23.01 4.65 -13.14
N ILE A 378 23.90 4.89 -14.11
CA ILE A 378 25.11 5.70 -13.87
C ILE A 378 25.01 7.15 -14.37
N ASN A 379 24.01 7.43 -15.21
CA ASN A 379 23.87 8.71 -15.88
C ASN A 379 22.82 9.58 -15.20
N ARG A 380 23.04 10.88 -15.22
CA ARG A 380 22.14 11.89 -14.69
C ARG A 380 20.85 11.99 -15.53
N GLY A 381 19.71 11.95 -14.86
CA GLY A 381 18.40 12.18 -15.48
C GLY A 381 18.12 13.65 -15.82
N ALA A 382 16.95 13.90 -16.41
CA ALA A 382 16.34 15.21 -16.61
C ALA A 382 14.88 15.21 -16.11
N HIS A 383 14.59 14.40 -15.10
CA HIS A 383 13.25 14.06 -14.62
C HIS A 383 12.71 15.00 -13.53
N CYS A 384 13.57 15.73 -12.81
CA CYS A 384 13.16 16.64 -11.73
C CYS A 384 14.17 17.77 -11.51
N ARG A 385 13.73 19.01 -11.74
CA ARG A 385 14.56 20.21 -11.54
C ARG A 385 15.08 20.24 -10.09
N GLY A 386 16.39 20.43 -9.92
CA GLY A 386 17.03 20.45 -8.60
C GLY A 386 17.35 19.09 -7.99
N HIS A 387 16.88 17.98 -8.57
CA HIS A 387 17.11 16.63 -8.03
C HIS A 387 17.76 15.66 -9.02
N ASN A 388 18.05 16.10 -10.25
CA ASN A 388 18.62 15.24 -11.29
C ASN A 388 19.98 14.61 -10.92
N TYR A 389 20.78 15.24 -10.05
CA TYR A 389 22.15 14.82 -9.70
C TYR A 389 22.25 13.82 -8.54
N ASN A 390 21.20 13.69 -7.72
CA ASN A 390 21.16 12.84 -6.53
C ASN A 390 20.00 11.84 -6.54
N SER A 391 19.30 11.71 -7.67
CA SER A 391 18.15 10.80 -7.80
C SER A 391 18.11 10.13 -9.17
N LEU A 392 17.41 9.00 -9.24
CA LEU A 392 17.08 8.31 -10.48
C LEU A 392 15.63 8.60 -10.86
N GLY A 393 15.39 8.96 -12.12
CA GLY A 393 14.07 9.17 -12.69
C GLY A 393 13.47 7.88 -13.23
N LYS A 394 12.24 7.57 -12.82
CA LYS A 394 11.41 6.53 -13.41
C LYS A 394 10.19 7.16 -14.08
N ASN A 395 9.87 6.71 -15.29
CA ASN A 395 8.64 7.08 -15.96
C ASN A 395 7.72 5.88 -16.11
N GLU A 396 6.42 6.08 -15.93
CA GLU A 396 5.40 5.03 -16.00
C GLU A 396 4.34 5.39 -17.05
N PHE A 397 4.10 4.46 -17.99
CA PHE A 397 3.09 4.53 -19.05
C PHE A 397 1.93 3.56 -18.76
N CYS A 398 0.70 4.09 -18.70
CA CYS A 398 -0.59 3.42 -18.44
C CYS A 398 -0.68 2.46 -17.24
N PHE A 399 -1.85 2.47 -16.59
CA PHE A 399 -2.24 1.53 -15.54
C PHE A 399 -3.68 1.09 -15.75
#